data_AF-A0A7Y3RPP6-F1
#
_entry.id   AF-A0A7Y3RPP6-F1
#
_cell.length_a   1.000
_cell.length_b   1.000
_cell.length_c   1.000
_cell.angle_alpha   90.00
_cell.angle_beta   90.00
_cell.angle_gamma   90.00
#
_symmetry.space_group_name_H-M   'P 1'
#
loop_
_entity.id
_entity.type
_entity.pdbx_description
1 polymer ?
#
loop_
_entity_poly.entity_id
_entity_poly.type
_entity_poly.pdbx_seq_one_letter_code
_entity_poly.pdbx_strand_id
1 'polypeptide(L)' 'MTGTIETTEAGEQRLISGVRPVGLRDRLKVRASEPLRPKRHPDCQQRPCDIGLFDSVGRAQIDLIDLVQAEGRAKPEP' A
#
# COMPACT_ATOMS: atom_id res chain seq x y z
N MET A 1 5.13 -19.28 -42.33
CA MET A 1 4.88 -18.06 -41.52
C MET A 1 3.55 -17.46 -41.96
N THR A 2 2.44 -17.84 -41.33
CA THR A 2 1.10 -17.31 -41.63
C THR A 2 0.60 -16.56 -40.40
N GLY A 3 1.02 -15.30 -40.27
CA GLY A 3 0.53 -14.40 -39.22
C GLY A 3 -0.69 -13.63 -39.73
N THR A 4 -1.71 -13.49 -38.90
CA THR A 4 -2.89 -12.66 -39.18
C THR A 4 -2.45 -11.20 -39.33
N ILE A 5 -2.93 -10.54 -40.39
CA ILE A 5 -2.63 -9.14 -40.73
C ILE A 5 -3.88 -8.32 -40.42
N GLU A 6 -3.71 -7.17 -39.78
CA GLU A 6 -4.79 -6.21 -39.52
C GLU A 6 -4.41 -4.85 -40.11
N THR A 7 -5.34 -4.21 -40.82
CA THR A 7 -5.14 -2.87 -41.38
C THR A 7 -5.54 -1.82 -40.36
N THR A 8 -4.62 -0.91 -40.05
CA THR A 8 -4.84 0.22 -39.13
C THR A 8 -4.54 1.55 -39.84
N GLU A 9 -4.88 2.69 -39.22
CA GLU A 9 -4.52 4.02 -39.76
C GLU A 9 -2.99 4.22 -39.91
N ALA A 10 -2.19 3.47 -39.15
CA ALA A 10 -0.73 3.46 -39.25
C ALA A 10 -0.17 2.48 -40.31
N GLY A 11 -1.04 1.76 -41.04
CA GLY A 11 -0.68 0.77 -42.04
C GLY A 11 -1.00 -0.68 -41.63
N GLU A 12 -0.49 -1.65 -42.41
CA GLU A 12 -0.63 -3.07 -42.12
C GLU A 12 0.19 -3.45 -40.89
N GLN A 13 -0.48 -3.99 -39.88
CA GLN A 13 0.17 -4.53 -38.69
C GLN A 13 0.10 -6.05 -38.70
N ARG A 14 1.18 -6.69 -38.24
CA ARG A 14 1.28 -8.15 -38.11
C ARG A 14 1.72 -8.54 -36.71
N LEU A 15 1.11 -9.58 -36.20
CA LEU A 15 1.55 -10.23 -34.96
C LEU A 15 2.93 -10.87 -35.17
N ILE A 16 3.90 -10.49 -34.33
CA ILE A 16 5.24 -11.10 -34.35
C ILE A 16 5.12 -12.55 -33.86
N SER A 17 5.64 -13.49 -34.64
CA SER A 17 5.62 -14.91 -34.29
C SER A 17 6.35 -15.16 -32.96
N GLY A 18 5.71 -15.87 -32.04
CA GLY A 18 6.26 -16.14 -30.70
C GLY A 18 5.99 -15.05 -29.67
N VAL A 19 5.44 -13.90 -30.07
CA VAL A 19 5.05 -12.82 -29.15
C VAL A 19 3.55 -12.89 -28.91
N ARG A 20 3.14 -13.16 -27.67
CA ARG A 20 1.74 -13.12 -27.26
C ARG A 20 1.39 -11.70 -26.76
N PRO A 21 0.34 -11.04 -27.30
CA PRO A 21 -0.12 -9.75 -26.80
C PRO A 21 -0.55 -9.83 -25.34
N VAL A 22 -0.23 -8.80 -24.57
CA VAL A 22 -0.69 -8.66 -23.19
C VAL A 22 -2.15 -8.22 -23.19
N GLY A 23 -3.05 -9.16 -22.91
CA GLY A 23 -4.48 -8.92 -22.87
C GLY A 23 -4.94 -8.20 -21.61
N LEU A 24 -6.18 -7.72 -21.60
CA LEU A 24 -6.79 -7.07 -20.44
C LEU A 24 -6.70 -7.96 -19.18
N ARG A 25 -6.95 -9.27 -19.33
CA ARG A 25 -6.84 -10.25 -18.24
C ARG A 25 -5.45 -10.26 -17.61
N ASP A 26 -4.40 -10.24 -18.43
CA ASP A 26 -3.01 -10.28 -17.98
C ASP A 26 -2.67 -9.00 -17.21
N ARG A 27 -3.09 -7.83 -17.73
CA ARG A 27 -2.92 -6.54 -17.06
C ARG A 27 -3.65 -6.48 -15.70
N LEU A 28 -4.88 -6.98 -15.66
CA LEU A 28 -5.68 -7.00 -14.42
C LEU A 28 -5.08 -7.95 -13.38
N LYS A 29 -4.55 -9.11 -13.81
CA LYS A 29 -3.90 -10.07 -12.91
C LYS A 29 -2.68 -9.45 -12.22
N VAL A 30 -1.85 -8.73 -12.96
CA VAL A 30 -0.70 -8.00 -12.39
C VAL A 30 -1.18 -6.96 -11.39
N ARG A 31 -2.15 -6.12 -11.77
CA ARG A 31 -2.67 -5.06 -10.91
C ARG A 31 -3.32 -5.58 -9.62
N ALA A 32 -3.95 -6.75 -9.67
CA ALA A 32 -4.55 -7.39 -8.49
C ALA A 32 -3.50 -7.94 -7.51
N SER A 33 -2.28 -8.23 -7.98
CA SER A 33 -1.16 -8.68 -7.13
C SER A 33 -0.32 -7.53 -6.57
N GLU A 34 -0.50 -6.31 -7.07
CA GLU A 34 0.20 -5.13 -6.56
C GLU A 34 -0.37 -4.70 -5.19
N PRO A 35 0.45 -4.10 -4.31
CA PRO A 35 -0.03 -3.44 -3.11
C PRO A 35 -1.11 -2.39 -3.43
N LEU A 36 -2.04 -2.17 -2.50
CA LEU A 36 -3.06 -1.15 -2.63
C LEU A 36 -2.40 0.24 -2.76
N ARG A 37 -2.65 0.91 -3.88
CA ARG A 37 -2.19 2.30 -4.09
C ARG A 37 -3.03 3.29 -3.27
N PRO A 38 -2.45 4.41 -2.81
CA PRO A 38 -3.21 5.42 -2.09
C PRO A 38 -4.31 6.03 -2.98
N LYS A 39 -5.50 6.23 -2.42
CA LYS A 39 -6.69 6.67 -3.20
C LYS A 39 -6.70 8.16 -3.57
N ARG A 40 -6.02 9.02 -2.81
CA ARG A 40 -6.08 10.49 -2.99
C ARG A 40 -4.82 11.11 -3.57
N HIS A 41 -3.64 10.60 -3.23
CA HIS A 41 -2.37 11.14 -3.70
C HIS A 41 -1.39 10.00 -3.97
N PRO A 42 -0.88 9.83 -5.21
CA PRO A 42 -0.08 8.68 -5.60
C PRO A 42 1.20 8.52 -4.77
N ASP A 43 1.79 9.62 -4.32
CA ASP A 43 3.01 9.63 -3.49
C ASP A 43 2.72 9.69 -1.98
N CYS A 44 1.46 9.52 -1.56
CA CYS A 44 1.14 9.48 -0.13
C CYS A 44 1.72 8.21 0.47
N GLN A 45 2.65 8.36 1.41
CA GLN A 45 3.10 7.24 2.22
C GLN A 45 1.92 6.67 3.02
N GLN A 46 1.89 5.34 3.15
CA GLN A 46 0.97 4.68 4.07
C GLN A 46 1.24 5.22 5.48
N ARG A 47 0.21 5.77 6.13
CA ARG A 47 0.36 6.27 7.50
C ARG A 47 0.69 5.10 8.44
N PRO A 48 1.53 5.31 9.47
CA PRO A 48 1.79 4.29 10.47
C PRO A 48 0.48 3.83 11.12
N CYS A 49 0.40 2.55 11.45
CA CYS A 49 -0.79 1.91 12.03
C CYS A 49 -1.00 2.23 13.52
N ASP A 50 -0.23 3.18 14.07
CA ASP A 50 -0.19 3.54 15.48
C ASP A 50 -1.00 4.83 15.71
N ILE A 51 -2.28 4.81 15.32
CA ILE A 51 -3.18 5.96 15.45
C ILE A 51 -4.50 5.55 16.10
N GLY A 52 -4.97 6.36 17.04
CA GLY A 52 -6.26 6.14 17.72
C GLY A 52 -6.25 4.87 18.58
N LEU A 53 -7.19 3.94 18.31
CA LEU A 53 -7.32 2.70 19.10
C LEU A 53 -6.06 1.82 19.03
N PHE A 54 -5.20 1.97 18.03
CA PHE A 54 -3.99 1.15 17.91
C PHE A 54 -2.71 1.91 18.27
N ASP A 55 -2.82 3.12 18.84
CA ASP A 55 -1.68 3.93 19.27
C ASP A 55 -1.06 3.37 20.56
N SER A 56 -0.21 2.36 20.39
CA SER A 56 0.55 1.70 21.44
C SER A 56 1.54 2.65 22.12
N VAL A 57 2.15 3.57 21.36
CA VAL A 57 3.06 4.58 21.90
C VAL A 57 2.30 5.57 22.78
N GLY A 58 1.15 6.07 22.32
CA GLY A 58 0.30 6.97 23.09
C GLY A 58 -0.19 6.34 24.40
N ARG A 59 -0.52 5.05 24.41
CA ARG A 59 -0.87 4.32 25.64
C ARG A 59 0.31 4.22 26.60
N ALA A 60 1.49 3.82 26.12
CA ALA A 60 2.68 3.70 26.97
C ALA A 60 3.08 5.04 27.61
N GLN A 61 2.84 6.16 26.93
CA GLN A 61 3.05 7.50 27.49
C GLN A 61 2.06 7.84 28.61
N ILE A 62 0.79 7.46 28.47
CA ILE A 62 -0.22 7.62 29.52
C ILE A 62 0.18 6.80 30.76
N ASP A 63 0.52 5.52 30.56
CA ASP A 63 0.93 4.63 31.65
C ASP A 63 2.15 5.20 32.42
N LEU A 64 3.12 5.77 31.69
CA LEU A 64 4.29 6.41 32.28
C LEU A 64 3.91 7.64 33.13
N ILE A 65 3.01 8.48 32.63
CA ILE A 65 2.56 9.68 33.36
C ILE A 65 1.82 9.27 34.64
N ASP A 66 0.95 8.27 34.56
CA ASP A 66 0.21 7.74 35.71
C ASP A 66 1.17 7.17 36.77
N LEU A 67 2.21 6.44 36.34
CA LEU A 67 3.25 5.93 37.23
C LEU A 67 3.98 7.07 37.97
N VAL A 68 4.45 8.08 37.24
CA VAL A 68 5.17 9.23 37.83
C VAL A 68 4.28 9.99 38.83
N GLN A 69 2.99 10.12 38.56
CA GLN A 69 2.05 10.75 39.49
C GLN A 69 1.80 9.90 40.74
N ALA A 70 1.74 8.58 40.60
CA ALA A 70 1.61 7.67 41.73
C ALA A 70 2.83 7.74 42.66
N GLU A 71 4.04 7.74 42.09
CA GLU A 71 5.29 7.88 42.84
C GLU A 71 5.44 9.26 43.48
N GLY A 72 5.08 10.33 42.77
CA GLY A 72 5.10 11.69 43.32
C GLY A 72 4.09 11.94 44.45
N ARG A 73 3.06 11.09 44.58
CA ARG A 73 2.06 11.11 45.66
C ARG A 73 2.41 10.19 46.83
N ALA A 74 3.40 9.32 46.69
CA ALA A 74 3.86 8.49 47.80
C ALA A 74 4.45 9.41 48.89
N LYS A 75 3.81 9.45 50.06
CA LYS A 75 4.37 10.13 51.24
C LYS A 75 5.71 9.49 51.58
N PRO A 76 6.75 10.27 51.94
CA PRO A 76 7.96 9.67 52.51
C PRO A 76 7.55 8.83 53.73
N GLU A 77 7.95 7.57 53.76
CA GLU A 77 7.80 6.71 54.94
C GLU A 77 8.50 7.37 56.14
N PRO A 78 7.95 7.23 57.37
CA PRO A 78 8.42 7.92 58.55
C PRO A 78 9.83 7.53 58.99
#